data_AF-A0A1C6QLX2-F1
#
_entry.id   AF-A0A1C6QLX2-F1
#
_cell.length_a   1.000
_cell.length_b   1.000
_cell.length_c   1.000
_cell.angle_alpha   90.00
_cell.angle_beta   90.00
_cell.angle_gamma   90.00
#
_symmetry.space_group_name_H-M   'P 1'
#
loop_
_entity.id
_entity.type
_entity.pdbx_description
1 polymer ?
#
loop_
_entity_poly.entity_id
_entity_poly.type
_entity_poly.pdbx_seq_one_letter_code
_entity_poly.pdbx_strand_id
1 'polypeptide(L)' 'MRGIHDVHERVLPVPGAEVGPLTDGLSGDADPLRPHRDAAQEESLDRAERACTGTVARPARWRRYVRTLRRLTG' A
#
# COMPACT_ATOMS: atom_id res chain seq x y z
N MET A 1 26.85 4.76 -0.30
CA MET A 1 25.90 4.10 -1.22
C MET A 1 24.54 4.05 -0.54
N ARG A 2 23.46 4.55 -1.17
CA ARG A 2 22.11 4.54 -0.58
C ARG A 2 21.36 3.32 -1.12
N GLY A 3 21.18 2.30 -0.27
CA GLY A 3 20.44 1.09 -0.61
C GLY A 3 18.92 1.32 -0.57
N ILE A 4 18.18 0.54 -1.34
CA ILE A 4 16.73 0.43 -1.20
C ILE A 4 16.48 -0.25 0.15
N HIS A 5 15.76 0.41 1.04
CA HIS A 5 15.54 -0.04 2.42
C HIS A 5 14.10 -0.47 2.70
N ASP A 6 13.21 -0.28 1.73
CA ASP A 6 11.79 -0.59 1.89
C ASP A 6 11.28 -1.26 0.61
N VAL A 7 11.16 -2.59 0.65
CA VAL A 7 10.65 -3.42 -0.44
C VAL A 7 9.46 -4.20 0.08
N HIS A 8 8.29 -3.91 -0.47
CA HIS A 8 7.04 -4.59 -0.15
C HIS A 8 6.49 -5.20 -1.43
N GLU A 9 6.41 -6.54 -1.47
CA GLU A 9 5.94 -7.30 -2.63
C GLU A 9 4.61 -7.99 -2.31
N ARG A 10 3.62 -7.83 -3.20
CA ARG A 10 2.34 -8.55 -3.13
C ARG A 10 1.83 -8.87 -4.53
N VAL A 11 1.48 -10.13 -4.74
CA VAL A 11 0.84 -10.61 -5.98
C VAL A 11 -0.67 -10.51 -5.81
N LEU A 12 -1.32 -9.72 -6.66
CA LEU A 12 -2.77 -9.56 -6.69
C LEU A 12 -3.33 -10.27 -7.93
N PRO A 13 -4.45 -11.02 -7.82
CA PRO A 13 -5.05 -11.72 -8.96
C PRO A 13 -5.90 -10.76 -9.81
N VAL A 14 -5.29 -9.72 -10.36
CA VAL A 14 -5.92 -8.73 -11.23
C VAL A 14 -5.23 -8.68 -12.59
N PRO A 15 -5.97 -8.47 -13.69
CA PRO A 15 -5.38 -8.34 -15.01
C PRO A 15 -4.40 -7.15 -15.08
N GLY A 16 -3.22 -7.36 -15.64
CA GLY A 16 -2.20 -6.30 -15.74
C GLY A 16 -2.67 -5.05 -16.51
N ALA A 17 -3.59 -5.20 -17.45
CA ALA A 17 -4.20 -4.09 -18.19
C ALA A 17 -5.02 -3.13 -17.30
N GLU A 18 -5.57 -3.63 -16.18
CA GLU A 18 -6.31 -2.82 -15.20
C GLU A 18 -5.35 -2.17 -14.18
N VAL A 19 -4.27 -2.87 -13.84
CA VAL A 19 -3.29 -2.43 -12.83
C VAL A 19 -2.32 -1.39 -13.36
N GLY A 20 -1.89 -1.53 -14.62
CA GLY A 20 -0.87 -0.64 -15.24
C GLY A 20 -1.18 0.85 -15.06
N PRO A 21 -2.35 1.34 -15.48
CA PRO A 21 -2.72 2.76 -15.32
C PRO A 21 -2.75 3.23 -13.86
N LEU A 22 -3.10 2.36 -12.92
CA LEU A 22 -3.09 2.67 -11.49
C LEU A 22 -1.64 2.80 -10.98
N THR A 23 -0.77 1.88 -11.39
CA THR A 23 0.66 1.90 -11.04
C THR A 23 1.37 3.14 -11.61
N ASP A 24 1.04 3.54 -12.84
CA ASP A 24 1.61 4.75 -13.45
C ASP A 24 1.20 6.01 -12.68
N GLY A 25 -0.01 6.05 -12.13
CA GLY A 25 -0.49 7.12 -11.26
C GLY A 25 0.25 7.23 -9.92
N LEU A 26 0.76 6.10 -9.39
CA LEU A 26 1.49 6.05 -8.11
C LEU A 26 2.91 6.62 -8.19
N SER A 27 3.45 6.86 -9.38
CA SER A 27 4.77 7.50 -9.57
C SER A 27 4.69 8.96 -10.02
N GLY A 28 3.47 9.48 -10.24
CA GLY A 28 3.22 10.84 -10.72
C GLY A 28 3.10 11.87 -9.60
N ASP A 29 3.05 13.15 -9.98
CA ASP A 29 2.84 14.26 -9.02
C ASP A 29 1.48 14.22 -8.31
N ALA A 30 0.52 13.49 -8.89
CA ALA A 30 -0.79 13.24 -8.32
C ALA A 30 -0.85 11.98 -7.43
N ASP A 31 0.29 11.35 -7.13
CA ASP A 31 0.35 10.16 -6.27
C ASP A 31 -0.28 10.46 -4.90
N PRO A 32 -1.47 9.88 -4.61
CA PRO A 32 -2.17 10.15 -3.35
C PRO A 32 -1.45 9.53 -2.14
N LEU A 33 -0.47 8.64 -2.36
CA LEU A 33 0.30 7.97 -1.31
C LEU A 33 1.61 8.70 -0.98
N ARG A 34 2.03 9.66 -1.81
CA ARG A 34 3.24 10.47 -1.63
C ARG A 34 3.39 11.12 -0.24
N PRO A 35 2.35 11.69 0.39
CA PRO A 35 2.46 12.30 1.72
C PRO A 35 2.58 11.27 2.86
N HIS A 36 2.26 9.99 2.64
CA HIS A 36 2.16 8.97 3.69
C HIS A 36 2.80 7.63 3.26
N ARG A 37 4.08 7.71 2.88
CA ARG A 37 4.75 6.73 2.02
C ARG A 37 4.87 5.30 2.56
N ASP A 38 4.86 5.09 3.87
CA ASP A 38 5.08 3.74 4.41
C ASP A 38 3.75 3.10 4.85
N ALA A 39 3.09 3.67 5.86
CA ALA A 39 1.89 3.08 6.44
C ALA A 39 0.66 3.14 5.54
N ALA A 40 0.48 4.24 4.79
CA ALA A 40 -0.69 4.37 3.90
C ALA A 40 -0.51 3.53 2.63
N GLN A 41 0.73 3.30 2.19
CA GLN A 41 1.01 2.39 1.08
C GLN A 41 0.65 0.95 1.44
N GLU A 42 1.09 0.49 2.61
CA GLU A 42 0.73 -0.83 3.14
C GLU A 42 -0.78 -0.99 3.33
N GLU A 43 -1.47 0.06 3.80
CA GLU A 43 -2.93 0.04 3.92
C GLU A 43 -3.66 -0.03 2.57
N SER A 44 -3.12 0.67 1.57
CA SER A 44 -3.64 0.64 0.20
C SER A 44 -3.48 -0.76 -0.41
N LEU A 45 -2.34 -1.41 -0.19
CA LEU A 45 -2.08 -2.79 -0.63
C LEU A 45 -3.02 -3.80 0.05
N ASP A 46 -3.25 -3.66 1.36
CA ASP A 46 -4.22 -4.49 2.09
C ASP A 46 -5.65 -4.28 1.57
N ARG A 47 -6.02 -3.03 1.22
CA ARG A 47 -7.34 -2.72 0.64
C ARG A 47 -7.48 -3.28 -0.77
N ALA A 48 -6.45 -3.18 -1.59
CA ALA A 48 -6.42 -3.75 -2.93
C ALA A 48 -6.54 -5.28 -2.88
N GLU A 49 -5.78 -5.95 -2.02
CA GLU A 49 -5.88 -7.41 -1.85
C GLU A 49 -7.28 -7.84 -1.38
N ARG A 50 -7.86 -7.11 -0.43
CA ARG A 50 -9.22 -7.38 0.01
C ARG A 50 -10.24 -7.16 -1.10
N ALA A 51 -10.07 -6.12 -1.92
CA ALA A 51 -10.96 -5.85 -3.05
C ALA A 51 -10.87 -6.95 -4.13
N CYS A 52 -9.67 -7.46 -4.41
CA CYS A 52 -9.45 -8.49 -5.42
C CYS A 52 -9.80 -9.91 -4.95
N THR A 53 -9.60 -10.22 -3.67
CA THR A 53 -9.68 -11.61 -3.16
C THR A 53 -10.72 -11.83 -2.05
N GLY A 54 -11.30 -10.76 -1.52
CA GLY A 54 -12.19 -10.79 -0.35
C GLY A 54 -11.47 -10.94 1.00
N THR A 55 -10.17 -11.24 1.02
CA THR A 55 -9.38 -11.41 2.25
C THR A 55 -8.02 -10.72 2.16
N VAL A 56 -7.27 -10.67 3.26
CA VAL A 56 -5.90 -10.13 3.28
C VAL A 56 -5.01 -11.24 3.82
N ALA A 57 -4.17 -11.84 2.97
CA ALA A 57 -3.36 -12.99 3.36
C ALA A 57 -2.22 -12.61 4.32
N ARG A 58 -1.69 -11.38 4.18
CA ARG A 58 -0.59 -10.87 5.01
C ARG A 58 -0.86 -9.44 5.48
N PRO A 59 -1.72 -9.22 6.48
CA PRO A 59 -2.02 -7.87 6.94
C PRO A 59 -0.74 -7.13 7.35
N ALA A 60 -0.66 -5.87 6.97
CA ALA A 60 0.51 -5.04 7.24
C ALA A 60 0.84 -5.00 8.73
N ARG A 61 2.09 -5.35 9.09
CA ARG A 61 2.55 -5.40 10.49
C ARG A 61 2.99 -4.01 10.92
N TRP A 62 2.03 -3.13 11.13
CA TRP A 62 2.34 -1.78 11.58
C TRP A 62 2.95 -1.76 12.98
N ARG A 63 3.96 -0.90 13.15
CA ARG A 63 4.49 -0.58 14.48
C ARG A 63 3.38 -0.03 15.37
N ARG A 64 3.45 -0.33 16.67
CA ARG A 64 2.44 0.04 17.68
C ARG A 64 2.08 1.53 17.65
N TYR A 65 3.07 2.38 17.37
CA TYR A 65 2.92 3.82 17.19
C TYR A 65 1.92 4.21 16.08
N VAL A 66 2.05 3.61 14.90
CA VAL A 66 1.16 3.86 13.75
C VAL A 66 -0.27 3.39 14.05
N ARG A 67 -0.42 2.25 14.73
CA ARG A 67 -1.74 1.76 15.18
C ARG A 67 -2.42 2.71 16.17
N THR A 68 -1.66 3.30 17.09
CA THR A 68 -2.19 4.28 18.05
C THR A 68 -2.56 5.58 17.35
N LEU A 69 -1.70 6.11 16.46
CA LEU A 69 -1.97 7.32 15.71
C LEU A 69 -3.26 7.20 14.89
N ARG A 70 -3.44 6.12 14.13
CA ARG A 70 -4.67 5.90 13.35
C ARG A 70 -5.94 5.80 14.21
N ARG A 71 -5.83 5.33 15.46
CA ARG A 71 -6.98 5.33 16.40
C ARG A 71 -7.32 6.71 16.93
N LEU A 72 -6.39 7.67 16.87
CA LEU A 72 -6.58 9.03 17.33
C LEU A 72 -7.00 9.98 16.19
N THR A 73 -6.70 9.62 14.95
CA THR A 73 -7.07 10.37 13.74
C THR A 73 -8.23 9.75 12.93
N GLY A 74 -8.72 8.57 13.32
CA GLY A 74 -9.92 7.95 12.76
C GLY A 74 -11.18 8.38 13.51
#